data_AF-A0A1Q7R6T8-F1
#
_entry.id   AF-A0A1Q7R6T8-F1
#
_cell.length_a   1.000
_cell.length_b   1.000
_cell.length_c   1.000
_cell.angle_alpha   90.00
_cell.angle_beta   90.00
_cell.angle_gamma   90.00
#
_symmetry.space_group_name_H-M   'P 1'
#
loop_
_entity.id
_entity.type
_entity.pdbx_description
1 polymer ?
#
loop_
_entity_poly.entity_id
_entity_poly.type
_entity_poly.pdbx_seq_one_letter_code
_entity_poly.pdbx_strand_id
1 'polypeptide(L)'
;MLELLLAHLRDKSAERVAARRALAEQELAAELGRLDRYFESILKEQTDPEAVGTVTALAERRRTEEIRRSQVKAVVHPLQLIEADVLIQRAEWRLESAPPRRHHATFSAQRPLGSAGAAPWSMACPQCGRPPALLVICRHDHCACEACSHRCSVCAEDFCADHGIAQCRVDAQAACDEHVRVCPSCRLEHCTAHEGLCTEGDGHPACSACLAPCGNCGRVVCNRHAEQSHAAAPKGSRRLCAACLKYCEGGTKEPVGVDEVAQCASCGKSVCTAHQAVCAVDGQAHCAPHLRRTDKSQRLVCARHRAGCAHEPGALFAVDEVGTCPICARGACESHRAACEHCGRRVCTADLSVESRRCATCAQLAAVSDLPQAVVAAALAATGSGPKPSRRWRMARDRSHLVVELDLGWRQTAVVTLRRGDNVPDGVVKHSPLRLKRRK
;
A
#
# COMPACT_ATOMS: atom_id res chain seq x y z
N MET A 1 -45.84 28.66 -47.73
CA MET A 1 -45.85 27.72 -48.88
C MET A 1 -45.01 26.47 -48.60
N LEU A 2 -43.74 26.60 -48.20
CA LEU A 2 -42.87 25.47 -47.83
C LEU A 2 -43.40 24.62 -46.65
N GLU A 3 -43.89 25.25 -45.59
CA GLU A 3 -44.53 24.52 -44.47
C GLU A 3 -45.79 23.77 -44.91
N LEU A 4 -46.59 24.34 -45.82
CA LEU A 4 -47.78 23.68 -46.37
C LEU A 4 -47.41 22.48 -47.25
N LEU A 5 -46.34 22.57 -48.04
CA LEU A 5 -45.80 21.46 -48.84
C LEU A 5 -45.24 20.35 -47.94
N LEU A 6 -44.49 20.71 -46.89
CA LEU A 6 -43.95 19.75 -45.93
C LEU A 6 -45.05 19.11 -45.07
N ALA A 7 -46.06 19.87 -44.67
CA ALA A 7 -47.23 19.35 -43.96
C ALA A 7 -48.00 18.37 -44.84
N HIS A 8 -48.27 18.73 -46.10
CA HIS A 8 -48.95 17.85 -47.06
C HIS A 8 -48.19 16.55 -47.32
N LEU A 9 -46.85 16.62 -47.43
CA LEU A 9 -46.01 15.43 -47.58
C LEU A 9 -45.98 14.58 -46.31
N ARG A 10 -45.96 15.20 -45.12
CA ARG A 10 -46.07 14.50 -43.84
C ARG A 10 -47.41 13.80 -43.72
N ASP A 11 -48.52 14.47 -44.02
CA ASP A 11 -49.86 13.91 -43.95
C ASP A 11 -50.04 12.75 -44.92
N LYS A 12 -49.61 12.91 -46.18
CA LYS A 12 -49.66 11.83 -47.19
C LYS A 12 -48.81 10.61 -46.84
N SER A 13 -47.73 10.78 -46.07
CA SER A 13 -46.83 9.68 -45.71
C SER A 13 -47.12 9.10 -44.32
N ALA A 14 -47.78 9.85 -43.44
CA ALA A 14 -48.04 9.48 -42.06
C ALA A 14 -48.82 8.16 -41.95
N GLU A 15 -49.90 8.02 -42.71
CA GLU A 15 -50.74 6.80 -42.67
C GLU A 15 -49.95 5.57 -43.14
N ARG A 16 -49.19 5.70 -44.24
CA ARG A 16 -48.36 4.61 -44.76
C ARG A 16 -47.24 4.21 -43.80
N VAL A 17 -46.60 5.20 -43.16
CA VAL A 17 -45.54 4.95 -42.17
C VAL A 17 -46.12 4.32 -40.91
N ALA A 18 -47.27 4.80 -40.42
CA ALA A 18 -47.95 4.25 -39.26
C ALA A 18 -48.38 2.80 -39.49
N ALA A 19 -49.00 2.50 -40.64
CA ALA A 19 -49.39 1.13 -41.01
C ALA A 19 -48.17 0.19 -41.08
N ARG A 20 -47.05 0.63 -41.64
CA ARG A 20 -45.81 -0.17 -41.71
C ARG A 20 -45.16 -0.40 -40.35
N ARG A 21 -45.19 0.60 -39.46
CA ARG A 21 -44.70 0.45 -38.08
C ARG A 21 -45.56 -0.53 -37.30
N ALA A 22 -46.89 -0.38 -37.36
CA ALA A 22 -47.82 -1.26 -36.66
C ALA A 22 -47.65 -2.73 -37.10
N LEU A 23 -47.47 -2.99 -38.40
CA LEU A 23 -47.21 -4.33 -38.90
C LEU A 23 -45.87 -4.89 -38.38
N ALA A 24 -44.79 -4.10 -38.45
CA ALA A 24 -43.47 -4.52 -37.96
C ALA A 24 -43.46 -4.77 -36.43
N GLU A 25 -44.19 -3.97 -35.66
CA GLU A 25 -44.35 -4.16 -34.22
C GLU A 25 -45.12 -5.44 -33.89
N GLN A 26 -46.18 -5.75 -34.64
CA GLN A 26 -46.95 -6.99 -34.49
C GLN A 26 -46.11 -8.23 -34.82
N GLU A 27 -45.36 -8.20 -35.93
CA GLU A 27 -44.46 -9.28 -36.34
C GLU A 27 -43.33 -9.49 -35.31
N LEU A 28 -42.72 -8.41 -34.82
CA LEU A 28 -41.70 -8.47 -33.78
C LEU A 28 -42.27 -9.05 -32.47
N ALA A 29 -43.44 -8.60 -32.03
CA ALA A 29 -44.08 -9.12 -30.82
C ALA A 29 -44.38 -10.63 -30.93
N ALA A 30 -44.82 -11.08 -32.10
CA ALA A 30 -45.07 -12.50 -32.35
C ALA A 30 -43.79 -13.35 -32.27
N GLU A 31 -42.68 -12.87 -32.85
CA GLU A 31 -41.40 -13.59 -32.82
C GLU A 31 -40.73 -13.57 -31.44
N LEU A 32 -40.76 -12.43 -30.74
CA LEU A 32 -40.26 -12.37 -29.37
C LEU A 32 -41.04 -13.32 -28.46
N GLY A 33 -42.36 -13.36 -28.59
CA GLY A 33 -43.18 -14.32 -27.86
C GLY A 33 -42.87 -15.79 -28.19
N ARG A 34 -42.45 -16.11 -29.43
CA ARG A 34 -41.97 -17.45 -29.79
C ARG A 34 -40.63 -17.77 -29.12
N LEU A 35 -39.68 -16.85 -29.17
CA LEU A 35 -38.35 -17.01 -28.55
C LEU A 35 -38.46 -17.17 -27.04
N ASP A 36 -39.26 -16.33 -26.39
CA ASP A 36 -39.45 -16.38 -24.93
C ASP A 36 -40.00 -17.74 -24.49
N ARG A 37 -41.03 -18.26 -25.17
CA ARG A 37 -41.57 -19.61 -24.86
C ARG A 37 -40.55 -20.73 -25.09
N TYR A 38 -39.74 -20.64 -26.14
CA TYR A 38 -38.72 -21.64 -26.46
C TYR A 38 -37.60 -21.68 -25.41
N PHE A 39 -37.09 -20.51 -24.99
CA PHE A 39 -36.05 -20.46 -23.97
C PHE A 39 -36.61 -20.76 -22.58
N GLU A 40 -37.86 -20.39 -22.28
CA GLU A 40 -38.52 -20.78 -21.03
C GLU A 40 -38.66 -22.31 -20.91
N SER A 41 -38.99 -23.03 -21.99
CA SER A 41 -39.02 -24.49 -21.96
C SER A 41 -37.65 -25.11 -21.71
N ILE A 42 -36.59 -24.58 -22.33
CA ILE A 42 -35.22 -25.07 -22.13
C ILE A 42 -34.75 -24.78 -20.70
N LEU A 43 -35.02 -23.60 -20.17
CA LEU A 43 -34.62 -23.20 -18.81
C LEU A 43 -35.29 -24.06 -17.73
N LYS A 44 -36.53 -24.53 -17.96
CA LYS A 44 -37.22 -25.46 -17.05
C LYS A 44 -36.56 -26.84 -16.96
N GLU A 45 -35.80 -27.23 -17.96
CA GLU A 45 -35.10 -28.51 -18.02
C GLU A 45 -33.67 -28.44 -17.43
N GLN A 46 -33.16 -27.24 -17.13
CA GLN A 46 -31.82 -27.04 -16.57
C GLN A 46 -31.86 -26.97 -15.03
N THR A 47 -31.02 -27.76 -14.38
CA THR A 47 -30.81 -27.74 -12.92
C THR A 47 -29.43 -27.23 -12.50
N ASP A 48 -28.49 -27.15 -13.45
CA ASP A 48 -27.14 -26.64 -13.22
C ASP A 48 -27.09 -25.10 -13.37
N PRO A 49 -26.60 -24.35 -12.35
CA PRO A 49 -26.50 -22.88 -12.40
C PRO A 49 -25.67 -22.34 -13.56
N GLU A 50 -24.61 -23.04 -13.98
CA GLU A 50 -23.74 -22.60 -15.07
C GLU A 50 -24.42 -22.77 -16.44
N ALA A 51 -25.11 -23.90 -16.65
CA ALA A 51 -25.97 -24.13 -17.80
C ALA A 51 -27.14 -23.11 -17.89
N VAL A 52 -27.78 -22.79 -16.75
CA VAL A 52 -28.82 -21.76 -16.68
C VAL A 52 -28.26 -20.39 -17.14
N GLY A 53 -27.11 -19.98 -16.60
CA GLY A 53 -26.47 -18.72 -16.99
C GLY A 53 -26.15 -18.64 -18.49
N THR A 54 -25.70 -19.75 -19.07
CA THR A 54 -25.37 -19.83 -20.51
C THR A 54 -26.60 -19.71 -21.40
N VAL A 55 -27.69 -20.41 -21.04
CA VAL A 55 -28.95 -20.37 -21.81
C VAL A 55 -29.61 -18.98 -21.70
N THR A 56 -29.58 -18.35 -20.53
CA THR A 56 -30.10 -16.98 -20.35
C THR A 56 -29.34 -15.97 -21.21
N ALA A 57 -28.01 -16.01 -21.21
CA ALA A 57 -27.20 -15.12 -22.05
C ALA A 57 -27.47 -15.31 -23.56
N LEU A 58 -27.71 -16.54 -23.99
CA LEU A 58 -28.10 -16.84 -25.38
C LEU A 58 -29.48 -16.30 -25.72
N ALA A 59 -30.45 -16.42 -24.80
CA ALA A 59 -31.80 -15.88 -24.96
C ALA A 59 -31.79 -14.35 -25.12
N GLU A 60 -31.06 -13.65 -24.25
CA GLU A 60 -30.91 -12.19 -24.32
C GLU A 60 -30.25 -11.73 -25.61
N ARG A 61 -29.21 -12.45 -26.07
CA ARG A 61 -28.54 -12.16 -27.33
C ARG A 61 -29.48 -12.32 -28.52
N ARG A 62 -30.24 -13.42 -28.59
CA ARG A 62 -31.20 -13.68 -29.68
C ARG A 62 -32.35 -12.67 -29.70
N ARG A 63 -32.85 -12.28 -28.51
CA ARG A 63 -33.84 -11.22 -28.37
C ARG A 63 -33.33 -9.88 -28.93
N THR A 64 -32.10 -9.52 -28.60
CA THR A 64 -31.47 -8.29 -29.10
C THR A 64 -31.25 -8.31 -30.62
N GLU A 65 -30.86 -9.46 -31.16
CA GLU A 65 -30.68 -9.67 -32.60
C GLU A 65 -32.00 -9.51 -33.37
N GLU A 66 -33.10 -10.08 -32.87
CA GLU A 66 -34.41 -10.00 -33.51
C GLU A 66 -34.98 -8.56 -33.46
N ILE A 67 -34.83 -7.86 -32.33
CA ILE A 67 -35.19 -6.43 -32.23
C ILE A 67 -34.42 -5.60 -33.26
N ARG A 68 -33.13 -5.87 -33.47
CA ARG A 68 -32.31 -5.16 -34.45
C ARG A 68 -32.74 -5.48 -35.88
N ARG A 69 -33.11 -6.73 -36.16
CA ARG A 69 -33.56 -7.18 -37.49
C ARG A 69 -34.89 -6.56 -37.90
N SER A 70 -35.80 -6.37 -36.94
CA SER A 70 -37.13 -5.78 -37.16
C SER A 70 -37.14 -4.25 -37.19
N GLN A 71 -35.98 -3.59 -37.16
CA GLN A 71 -35.88 -2.14 -37.34
C GLN A 71 -36.25 -1.74 -38.78
N VAL A 72 -37.35 -0.99 -38.91
CA VAL A 72 -37.79 -0.45 -40.21
C VAL A 72 -36.83 0.65 -40.68
N LYS A 73 -36.22 0.46 -41.85
CA LYS A 73 -35.39 1.49 -42.51
C LYS A 73 -36.16 2.12 -43.66
N ALA A 74 -36.19 3.45 -43.70
CA ALA A 74 -36.68 4.21 -44.85
C ALA A 74 -35.50 4.81 -45.61
N VAL A 75 -35.42 4.55 -46.91
CA VAL A 75 -34.47 5.22 -47.81
C VAL A 75 -35.22 6.34 -48.51
N VAL A 76 -34.81 7.59 -48.27
CA VAL A 76 -35.40 8.78 -48.90
C VAL A 76 -34.46 9.24 -50.01
N HIS A 77 -34.94 9.27 -51.24
CA HIS A 77 -34.24 9.87 -52.37
C HIS A 77 -34.80 11.28 -52.61
N PRO A 78 -34.03 12.36 -52.39
CA PRO A 78 -34.47 13.70 -52.75
C PRO A 78 -34.43 13.84 -54.29
N LEU A 79 -35.60 14.06 -54.90
CA LEU A 79 -35.75 14.13 -56.36
C LEU A 79 -35.70 15.57 -56.92
N GLN A 80 -35.76 16.60 -56.06
CA GLN A 80 -35.72 18.00 -56.51
C GLN A 80 -35.26 18.95 -55.38
N LEU A 81 -34.31 19.82 -55.68
CA LEU A 81 -33.96 20.99 -54.87
C LEU A 81 -34.69 22.21 -55.45
N ILE A 82 -35.33 22.99 -54.60
CA ILE A 82 -35.97 24.26 -54.96
C ILE A 82 -35.30 25.34 -54.13
N GLU A 83 -34.72 26.33 -54.81
CA GLU A 83 -34.25 27.57 -54.20
C GLU A 83 -35.39 28.59 -54.21
N ALA A 84 -35.58 29.29 -53.08
CA ALA A 84 -36.60 30.32 -52.95
C ALA A 84 -36.08 31.46 -52.07
N ASP A 85 -36.25 32.69 -52.57
CA ASP A 85 -35.95 33.90 -51.80
C ASP A 85 -37.11 34.21 -50.84
N VAL A 86 -36.77 34.37 -49.56
CA VAL A 86 -37.74 34.73 -48.52
C VAL A 86 -37.36 36.08 -47.94
N LEU A 87 -38.28 37.04 -47.99
CA LEU A 87 -38.08 38.34 -47.36
C LEU A 87 -38.22 38.20 -45.84
N ILE A 88 -37.15 38.52 -45.10
CA ILE A 88 -37.11 38.45 -43.64
C ILE A 88 -37.08 39.88 -43.08
N GLN A 89 -37.96 40.16 -42.12
CA GLN A 89 -37.86 41.36 -41.29
C GLN A 89 -37.07 41.05 -40.02
N ARG A 90 -36.10 41.89 -39.68
CA ARG A 90 -35.30 41.81 -38.44
C ARG A 90 -35.60 43.00 -37.53
N ALA A 91 -35.83 42.73 -36.25
CA ALA A 91 -35.90 43.74 -35.20
C ALA A 91 -34.73 43.53 -34.24
N GLU A 92 -34.15 44.63 -33.77
CA GLU A 92 -33.07 44.64 -32.78
C GLU A 92 -33.46 45.54 -31.61
N TRP A 93 -33.30 45.01 -30.40
CA TRP A 93 -33.54 45.74 -29.15
C TRP A 93 -32.23 45.85 -28.38
N ARG A 94 -32.06 46.98 -27.69
CA ARG A 94 -31.06 47.12 -26.63
C ARG A 94 -31.74 46.81 -25.30
N LEU A 95 -31.24 45.80 -24.62
CA LEU A 95 -31.69 45.36 -23.31
C LEU A 95 -30.78 45.97 -22.24
N GLU A 96 -31.35 46.30 -21.09
CA GLU A 96 -30.62 46.75 -19.92
C GLU A 96 -31.01 45.89 -18.72
N SER A 97 -30.03 45.50 -17.91
CA SER A 97 -30.29 44.71 -16.70
C SER A 97 -30.90 45.59 -15.59
N ALA A 98 -31.70 44.97 -14.73
CA ALA A 98 -32.27 45.66 -13.57
C ALA A 98 -31.18 46.07 -12.55
N PRO A 99 -31.33 47.21 -11.85
CA PRO A 99 -30.41 47.63 -10.80
C PRO A 99 -30.23 46.54 -9.72
N PRO A 100 -29.06 46.45 -9.07
CA PRO A 100 -27.94 47.40 -9.08
C PRO A 100 -26.96 47.20 -10.25
N ARG A 101 -27.09 46.13 -11.03
CA ARG A 101 -26.17 45.82 -12.14
C ARG A 101 -26.68 46.51 -13.40
N ARG A 102 -25.80 47.21 -14.10
CA ARG A 102 -26.09 47.89 -15.38
C ARG A 102 -25.23 47.28 -16.49
N HIS A 103 -25.65 46.12 -16.95
CA HIS A 103 -25.16 45.48 -18.16
C HIS A 103 -26.14 45.75 -19.29
N HIS A 104 -25.61 45.78 -20.51
CA HIS A 104 -26.38 46.07 -21.71
C HIS A 104 -26.19 44.92 -22.69
N ALA A 105 -27.22 44.54 -23.44
CA ALA A 105 -27.05 43.56 -24.51
C ALA A 105 -27.93 43.87 -25.70
N THR A 106 -27.55 43.38 -26.87
CA THR A 106 -28.40 43.44 -28.06
C THR A 106 -29.14 42.12 -28.21
N PHE A 107 -30.45 42.19 -28.41
CA PHE A 107 -31.27 41.02 -28.74
C PHE A 107 -31.95 41.25 -30.09
N SER A 108 -31.91 40.25 -30.96
CA SER A 108 -32.54 40.34 -32.28
C SER A 108 -33.55 39.23 -32.49
N ALA A 109 -34.70 39.58 -33.08
CA ALA A 109 -35.67 38.62 -33.55
C ALA A 109 -35.89 38.80 -35.05
N GLN A 110 -36.35 37.74 -35.70
CA GLN A 110 -36.61 37.72 -37.13
C GLN A 110 -38.01 37.17 -37.40
N ARG A 111 -38.68 37.66 -38.45
CA ARG A 111 -39.91 37.06 -38.95
C ARG A 111 -39.94 37.06 -40.48
N PRO A 112 -40.38 35.98 -41.13
CA PRO A 112 -40.64 36.00 -42.55
C PRO A 112 -41.87 36.86 -42.87
N LEU A 113 -41.76 37.64 -43.94
CA LEU A 113 -42.85 38.42 -44.50
C LEU A 113 -43.42 37.65 -45.70
N GLY A 114 -44.57 37.02 -45.49
CA GLY A 114 -45.31 36.30 -46.52
C GLY A 114 -46.45 37.13 -47.11
N SER A 115 -47.00 36.67 -48.24
CA SER A 115 -48.15 37.29 -48.90
C SER A 115 -49.47 37.20 -48.13
N ALA A 116 -49.58 36.28 -47.17
CA ALA A 116 -50.77 36.07 -46.33
C ALA A 116 -50.71 36.80 -44.98
N GLY A 117 -49.70 37.64 -44.75
CA GLY A 117 -49.46 38.34 -43.49
C GLY A 117 -48.08 38.01 -42.88
N ALA A 118 -47.69 38.79 -41.87
CA ALA A 118 -46.43 38.59 -41.16
C ALA A 118 -46.52 37.38 -40.21
N ALA A 119 -45.57 36.45 -40.34
CA ALA A 119 -45.41 35.35 -39.39
C ALA A 119 -45.06 35.88 -37.97
N PRO A 120 -45.26 35.05 -36.91
CA PRO A 120 -44.81 35.41 -35.57
C PRO A 120 -43.30 35.64 -35.53
N TRP A 121 -42.86 36.49 -34.61
CA TRP A 121 -41.43 36.73 -34.37
C TRP A 121 -40.76 35.46 -33.85
N SER A 122 -39.71 35.03 -34.54
CA SER A 122 -38.75 34.05 -34.04
C SER A 122 -37.82 34.76 -33.07
N MET A 123 -38.14 34.65 -31.79
CA MET A 123 -37.29 35.07 -30.68
C MET A 123 -36.47 33.85 -30.27
N ALA A 124 -35.17 33.88 -30.54
CA ALA A 124 -34.28 32.75 -30.29
C ALA A 124 -33.06 33.22 -29.48
N CYS A 125 -32.64 32.41 -28.52
CA CYS A 125 -31.38 32.61 -27.82
C CYS A 125 -30.23 32.66 -28.84
N PRO A 126 -29.37 33.70 -28.83
CA PRO A 126 -28.21 33.77 -29.72
C PRO A 126 -27.27 32.56 -29.59
N GLN A 127 -27.26 31.91 -28.42
CA GLN A 127 -26.37 30.79 -28.12
C GLN A 127 -26.92 29.44 -28.59
N CYS A 128 -28.18 29.12 -28.29
CA CYS A 128 -28.73 27.78 -28.53
C CYS A 128 -29.87 27.73 -29.56
N GLY A 129 -30.29 28.87 -30.09
CA GLY A 129 -31.38 28.98 -31.06
C GLY A 129 -32.77 28.65 -30.51
N ARG A 130 -32.90 28.28 -29.23
CA ARG A 130 -34.18 27.94 -28.61
C ARG A 130 -34.95 29.20 -28.20
N PRO A 131 -36.29 29.16 -28.23
CA PRO A 131 -37.09 30.27 -27.72
C PRO A 131 -36.86 30.43 -26.20
N PRO A 132 -36.41 31.60 -25.73
CA PRO A 132 -36.15 31.85 -24.32
C PRO A 132 -37.46 32.03 -23.54
N ALA A 133 -37.56 31.49 -22.34
CA ALA A 133 -38.57 31.91 -21.38
C ALA A 133 -38.15 33.21 -20.66
N LEU A 134 -36.84 33.39 -20.43
CA LEU A 134 -36.24 34.57 -19.84
C LEU A 134 -34.96 34.95 -20.59
N LEU A 135 -34.69 36.25 -20.72
CA LEU A 135 -33.43 36.78 -21.23
C LEU A 135 -32.55 37.22 -20.07
N VAL A 136 -31.33 36.72 -20.03
CA VAL A 136 -30.31 37.06 -19.05
C VAL A 136 -29.18 37.80 -19.76
N ILE A 137 -28.75 38.91 -19.17
CA ILE A 137 -27.61 39.68 -19.64
C ILE A 137 -26.40 39.24 -18.82
N CYS A 138 -25.44 38.61 -19.50
CA CYS A 138 -24.14 38.27 -18.94
C CYS A 138 -23.36 39.53 -18.58
N ARG A 139 -22.49 39.43 -17.59
CA ARG A 139 -21.52 40.49 -17.23
C ARG A 139 -20.69 41.05 -18.39
N HIS A 140 -20.51 40.27 -19.45
CA HIS A 140 -19.82 40.65 -20.70
C HIS A 140 -20.78 41.20 -21.75
N ASP A 141 -21.94 41.73 -21.35
CA ASP A 141 -22.89 42.40 -22.24
C ASP A 141 -23.48 41.49 -23.35
N HIS A 142 -23.52 40.17 -23.08
CA HIS A 142 -24.13 39.16 -23.95
C HIS A 142 -25.52 38.77 -23.49
N CYS A 143 -26.44 38.57 -24.44
CA CYS A 143 -27.80 38.08 -24.17
C CYS A 143 -27.86 36.55 -24.32
N ALA A 144 -28.34 35.86 -23.30
CA ALA A 144 -28.55 34.41 -23.30
C ALA A 144 -29.93 34.05 -22.71
N CYS A 145 -30.45 32.86 -23.03
CA CYS A 145 -31.63 32.32 -22.37
C CYS A 145 -31.29 31.73 -20.99
N GLU A 146 -32.32 31.45 -20.19
CA GLU A 146 -32.21 30.84 -18.86
C GLU A 146 -31.40 29.54 -18.83
N ALA A 147 -31.43 28.76 -19.91
CA ALA A 147 -30.69 27.51 -20.02
C ALA A 147 -29.22 27.69 -20.43
N CYS A 148 -28.87 28.84 -21.02
CA CYS A 148 -27.51 29.17 -21.45
C CYS A 148 -26.83 30.18 -20.53
N SER A 149 -27.48 30.55 -19.43
CA SER A 149 -26.96 31.45 -18.41
C SER A 149 -26.78 30.73 -17.09
N HIS A 150 -25.76 31.12 -16.35
CA HIS A 150 -25.47 30.63 -15.01
C HIS A 150 -25.18 31.80 -14.08
N ARG A 151 -25.33 31.57 -12.78
CA ARG A 151 -24.98 32.54 -11.74
C ARG A 151 -23.71 32.11 -11.03
N CYS A 152 -22.70 32.97 -11.01
CA CYS A 152 -21.41 32.65 -10.41
C CYS A 152 -21.55 32.49 -8.89
N SER A 153 -21.09 31.38 -8.33
CA SER A 153 -21.13 31.15 -6.88
C SER A 153 -20.20 32.07 -6.07
N VAL A 154 -19.23 32.73 -6.72
CA VAL A 154 -18.23 33.58 -6.06
C VAL A 154 -18.68 35.06 -6.01
N CYS A 155 -19.01 35.67 -7.15
CA CYS A 155 -19.44 37.09 -7.21
C CYS A 155 -20.96 37.28 -7.36
N ALA A 156 -21.72 36.18 -7.47
CA ALA A 156 -23.16 36.18 -7.71
C ALA A 156 -23.61 36.85 -9.02
N GLU A 157 -22.69 37.16 -9.96
CA GLU A 157 -23.00 37.71 -11.30
C GLU A 157 -23.49 36.65 -12.27
N ASP A 158 -24.38 37.05 -13.17
CA ASP A 158 -24.89 36.18 -14.22
C ASP A 158 -23.91 36.18 -15.41
N PHE A 159 -23.66 35.01 -15.97
CA PHE A 159 -22.77 34.83 -17.11
C PHE A 159 -23.33 33.81 -18.09
N CYS A 160 -23.02 33.94 -19.38
CA CYS A 160 -23.42 32.96 -20.38
C CYS A 160 -22.44 31.80 -20.44
N ALA A 161 -22.85 30.69 -21.08
CA ALA A 161 -22.07 29.46 -21.20
C ALA A 161 -20.64 29.63 -21.76
N ASP A 162 -20.35 30.72 -22.49
CA ASP A 162 -19.02 30.98 -23.04
C ASP A 162 -18.06 31.73 -22.08
N HIS A 163 -18.59 32.36 -21.03
CA HIS A 163 -17.82 33.23 -20.12
C HIS A 163 -17.70 32.63 -18.71
N GLY A 164 -17.50 31.31 -18.64
CA GLY A 164 -17.28 30.59 -17.40
C GLY A 164 -17.51 29.09 -17.53
N ILE A 165 -17.62 28.44 -16.38
CA ILE A 165 -17.90 27.00 -16.28
C ILE A 165 -19.24 26.78 -15.61
N ALA A 166 -19.99 25.79 -16.10
CA ALA A 166 -21.25 25.39 -15.49
C ALA A 166 -21.05 24.65 -14.16
N GLN A 167 -19.92 23.95 -13.99
CA GLN A 167 -19.67 23.09 -12.84
C GLN A 167 -18.20 23.16 -12.40
N CYS A 168 -17.97 23.71 -11.20
CA CYS A 168 -16.69 23.64 -10.53
C CYS A 168 -16.39 22.19 -10.11
N ARG A 169 -15.14 21.77 -10.28
CA ARG A 169 -14.68 20.42 -9.88
C ARG A 169 -14.96 20.04 -8.42
N VAL A 170 -15.12 21.01 -7.51
CA VAL A 170 -15.20 20.74 -6.07
C VAL A 170 -16.64 20.62 -5.59
N ASP A 171 -17.50 21.57 -5.93
CA ASP A 171 -18.88 21.68 -5.43
C ASP A 171 -19.95 21.62 -6.55
N ALA A 172 -19.53 21.43 -7.80
CA ALA A 172 -20.37 21.45 -8.99
C ALA A 172 -21.13 22.76 -9.25
N GLN A 173 -20.77 23.86 -8.57
CA GLN A 173 -21.39 25.17 -8.78
C GLN A 173 -20.75 25.92 -9.94
N ALA A 174 -21.52 26.80 -10.58
CA ALA A 174 -21.07 27.56 -11.73
C ALA A 174 -20.15 28.73 -11.31
N ALA A 175 -19.15 29.05 -12.14
CA ALA A 175 -18.24 30.18 -11.91
C ALA A 175 -17.93 30.92 -13.21
N CYS A 176 -17.92 32.26 -13.17
CA CYS A 176 -17.54 33.06 -14.32
C CYS A 176 -16.03 32.96 -14.59
N ASP A 177 -15.63 33.26 -15.81
CA ASP A 177 -14.25 33.27 -16.31
C ASP A 177 -13.20 33.91 -15.39
N GLU A 178 -13.49 35.06 -14.75
CA GLU A 178 -12.56 35.69 -13.79
C GLU A 178 -12.27 34.82 -12.56
N HIS A 179 -13.24 33.99 -12.17
CA HIS A 179 -13.15 33.10 -11.02
C HIS A 179 -12.78 31.67 -11.41
N VAL A 180 -12.60 31.36 -12.70
CA VAL A 180 -12.21 30.02 -13.14
C VAL A 180 -10.70 29.87 -13.18
N ARG A 181 -10.21 28.73 -12.68
CA ARG A 181 -8.81 28.32 -12.70
C ARG A 181 -8.70 26.86 -13.13
N VAL A 182 -7.64 26.51 -13.84
CA VAL A 182 -7.34 25.12 -14.21
C VAL A 182 -6.36 24.53 -13.19
N CYS A 183 -6.74 23.44 -12.54
CA CYS A 183 -5.89 22.80 -11.54
C CYS A 183 -4.69 22.08 -12.20
N PRO A 184 -3.42 22.39 -11.84
CA PRO A 184 -2.25 21.71 -12.42
C PRO A 184 -2.18 20.21 -12.09
N SER A 185 -2.90 19.76 -11.06
CA SER A 185 -2.86 18.37 -10.59
C SER A 185 -3.87 17.46 -11.30
N CYS A 186 -5.12 17.89 -11.47
CA CYS A 186 -6.16 17.08 -12.12
C CYS A 186 -6.56 17.60 -13.51
N ARG A 187 -6.08 18.78 -13.92
CA ARG A 187 -6.39 19.47 -15.17
C ARG A 187 -7.86 19.85 -15.35
N LEU A 188 -8.65 19.80 -14.27
CA LEU A 188 -10.06 20.18 -14.27
C LEU A 188 -10.22 21.61 -13.73
N GLU A 189 -11.28 22.26 -14.16
CA GLU A 189 -11.61 23.65 -13.83
C GLU A 189 -12.24 23.75 -12.44
N HIS A 190 -11.85 24.76 -11.68
CA HIS A 190 -12.39 25.04 -10.35
C HIS A 190 -12.52 26.54 -10.13
N CYS A 191 -13.41 26.93 -9.22
CA CYS A 191 -13.55 28.32 -8.84
C CYS A 191 -12.45 28.75 -7.85
N THR A 192 -12.13 30.04 -7.84
CA THR A 192 -11.15 30.63 -6.91
C THR A 192 -11.51 30.45 -5.43
N ALA A 193 -12.81 30.30 -5.09
CA ALA A 193 -13.22 29.99 -3.72
C ALA A 193 -12.75 28.61 -3.23
N HIS A 194 -12.47 27.68 -4.16
CA HIS A 194 -11.93 26.36 -3.88
C HIS A 194 -10.46 26.23 -4.29
N GLU A 195 -9.76 27.35 -4.44
CA GLU A 195 -8.32 27.37 -4.66
C GLU A 195 -7.59 27.25 -3.31
N GLY A 196 -6.53 26.45 -3.29
CA GLY A 196 -5.57 26.42 -2.20
C GLY A 196 -4.15 26.31 -2.73
N LEU A 197 -3.18 26.35 -1.83
CA LEU A 197 -1.76 26.32 -2.17
C LEU A 197 -1.13 24.97 -1.81
N CYS A 198 -0.45 24.37 -2.77
CA CYS A 198 0.49 23.28 -2.51
C CYS A 198 1.76 23.86 -1.89
N THR A 199 2.26 23.24 -0.82
CA THR A 199 3.46 23.70 -0.08
C THR A 199 4.76 23.02 -0.51
N GLU A 200 4.76 22.33 -1.66
CA GLU A 200 5.94 21.65 -2.19
C GLU A 200 6.66 22.58 -3.19
N GLY A 201 7.99 22.70 -3.07
CA GLY A 201 8.79 23.60 -3.91
C GLY A 201 8.48 25.08 -3.65
N ASP A 202 8.37 25.87 -4.71
CA ASP A 202 8.03 27.30 -4.67
C ASP A 202 6.53 27.56 -4.39
N GLY A 203 5.75 26.49 -4.27
CA GLY A 203 4.31 26.52 -4.10
C GLY A 203 3.55 26.85 -5.38
N HIS A 204 2.36 26.27 -5.53
CA HIS A 204 1.48 26.55 -6.67
C HIS A 204 0.01 26.35 -6.30
N PRO A 205 -0.91 27.08 -6.94
CA PRO A 205 -2.33 26.89 -6.73
C PRO A 205 -2.80 25.51 -7.24
N ALA A 206 -3.76 24.92 -6.54
CA ALA A 206 -4.49 23.73 -6.95
C ALA A 206 -5.88 23.72 -6.32
N CYS A 207 -6.80 22.95 -6.89
CA CYS A 207 -8.14 22.82 -6.30
C CYS A 207 -8.07 22.10 -4.96
N SER A 208 -8.94 22.51 -4.02
CA SER A 208 -9.02 21.94 -2.67
C SER A 208 -9.27 20.43 -2.69
N ALA A 209 -9.99 19.89 -3.69
CA ALA A 209 -10.18 18.45 -3.86
C ALA A 209 -8.89 17.67 -4.17
N CYS A 210 -7.85 18.33 -4.70
CA CYS A 210 -6.54 17.73 -4.94
C CYS A 210 -5.55 17.97 -3.79
N LEU A 211 -5.87 18.85 -2.86
CA LEU A 211 -5.01 19.22 -1.73
C LEU A 211 -5.40 18.40 -0.50
N ALA A 212 -4.40 17.83 0.16
CA ALA A 212 -4.58 17.19 1.45
C ALA A 212 -3.28 17.26 2.26
N PRO A 213 -3.34 17.21 3.59
CA PRO A 213 -2.14 17.20 4.42
C PRO A 213 -1.36 15.90 4.24
N CYS A 214 -0.03 16.01 4.30
CA CYS A 214 0.86 14.87 4.39
C CYS A 214 0.67 14.17 5.74
N GLY A 215 0.40 12.86 5.74
CA GLY A 215 0.19 12.04 6.93
C GLY A 215 1.44 11.77 7.78
N ASN A 216 2.56 12.45 7.51
CA ASN A 216 3.74 12.46 8.36
C ASN A 216 4.09 13.88 8.84
N CYS A 217 4.27 14.83 7.92
CA CYS A 217 4.71 16.20 8.28
C CYS A 217 3.60 17.25 8.33
N GLY A 218 2.35 16.90 7.99
CA GLY A 218 1.21 17.82 8.01
C GLY A 218 1.14 18.85 6.87
N ARG A 219 2.22 19.03 6.10
CA ARG A 219 2.25 19.95 4.95
C ARG A 219 1.18 19.62 3.92
N VAL A 220 0.48 20.64 3.42
CA VAL A 220 -0.58 20.48 2.40
C VAL A 220 0.06 20.30 1.03
N VAL A 221 -0.21 19.17 0.39
CA VAL A 221 0.38 18.80 -0.90
C VAL A 221 -0.68 18.33 -1.89
N CYS A 222 -0.49 18.66 -3.16
CA CYS A 222 -1.38 18.24 -4.23
C CYS A 222 -1.14 16.76 -4.62
N ASN A 223 -2.08 16.14 -5.33
CA ASN A 223 -1.94 14.74 -5.79
C ASN A 223 -0.71 14.51 -6.68
N ARG A 224 -0.18 15.55 -7.34
CA ARG A 224 1.04 15.44 -8.16
C ARG A 224 2.32 15.35 -7.32
N HIS A 225 2.32 15.96 -6.14
CA HIS A 225 3.48 16.01 -5.24
C HIS A 225 3.34 15.06 -4.05
N ALA A 226 2.41 14.13 -4.13
CA ALA A 226 2.17 13.16 -3.08
C ALA A 226 1.84 11.79 -3.64
N GLU A 227 2.28 10.76 -2.94
CA GLU A 227 1.93 9.38 -3.21
C GLU A 227 1.11 8.83 -2.04
N GLN A 228 0.16 7.95 -2.34
CA GLN A 228 -0.66 7.29 -1.32
C GLN A 228 0.05 5.99 -0.89
N SER A 229 0.33 5.84 0.40
CA SER A 229 0.80 4.55 0.93
C SER A 229 -0.30 3.50 0.85
N HIS A 230 0.10 2.23 0.78
CA HIS A 230 -0.86 1.13 0.70
C HIS A 230 -1.64 0.97 2.02
N ALA A 231 -2.86 0.45 1.96
CA ALA A 231 -3.65 0.16 3.17
C ALA A 231 -2.98 -0.86 4.10
N ALA A 232 -2.11 -1.71 3.54
CA ALA A 232 -1.31 -2.70 4.28
C ALA A 232 0.01 -2.12 4.85
N ALA A 233 0.32 -0.85 4.61
CA ALA A 233 1.46 -0.20 5.24
C ALA A 233 1.28 -0.16 6.77
N PRO A 234 2.37 -0.07 7.56
CA PRO A 234 2.29 -0.17 9.02
C PRO A 234 1.34 0.82 9.71
N LYS A 235 1.23 2.06 9.22
CA LYS A 235 0.26 3.08 9.68
C LYS A 235 -0.89 3.28 8.70
N GLY A 236 -1.14 2.29 7.84
CA GLY A 236 -2.23 2.28 6.88
C GLY A 236 -2.04 3.24 5.71
N SER A 237 -3.15 3.48 5.00
CA SER A 237 -3.19 4.33 3.82
C SER A 237 -3.14 5.80 4.22
N ARG A 238 -2.09 6.50 3.81
CA ARG A 238 -1.89 7.93 4.04
C ARG A 238 -1.19 8.59 2.86
N ARG A 239 -1.48 9.87 2.67
CA ARG A 239 -0.82 10.68 1.64
C ARG A 239 0.54 11.16 2.14
N LEU A 240 1.60 10.93 1.37
CA LEU A 240 2.97 11.28 1.73
C LEU A 240 3.57 12.22 0.69
N CYS A 241 4.17 13.33 1.12
CA CYS A 241 4.95 14.19 0.23
C CYS A 241 6.27 13.54 -0.15
N ALA A 242 6.93 14.06 -1.19
CA ALA A 242 8.18 13.50 -1.72
C ALA A 242 9.27 13.36 -0.63
N ALA A 243 9.37 14.32 0.29
CA ALA A 243 10.33 14.29 1.39
C ALA A 243 10.01 13.21 2.47
N CYS A 244 8.73 12.90 2.67
CA CYS A 244 8.28 11.93 3.68
C CYS A 244 8.09 10.52 3.11
N LEU A 245 8.17 10.37 1.79
CA LEU A 245 8.00 9.11 1.10
C LEU A 245 9.31 8.32 1.07
N LYS A 246 9.22 7.04 1.41
CA LYS A 246 10.26 6.04 1.18
C LYS A 246 9.63 4.80 0.56
N TYR A 247 10.46 3.98 -0.07
CA TYR A 247 10.03 2.68 -0.55
C TYR A 247 10.68 1.60 0.30
N CYS A 248 9.87 0.66 0.79
CA CYS A 248 10.36 -0.46 1.57
C CYS A 248 11.07 -1.47 0.68
N GLU A 249 12.38 -1.61 0.85
CA GLU A 249 13.21 -2.52 0.05
C GLU A 249 13.31 -3.93 0.66
N GLY A 250 12.60 -4.19 1.76
CA GLY A 250 12.49 -5.54 2.34
C GLY A 250 11.35 -6.39 1.77
N GLY A 251 10.36 -5.75 1.14
CA GLY A 251 9.19 -6.36 0.51
C GLY A 251 9.18 -6.16 -1.00
N THR A 252 8.07 -5.65 -1.53
CA THR A 252 7.85 -5.45 -2.98
C THR A 252 8.10 -4.00 -3.44
N LYS A 253 8.90 -3.23 -2.68
CA LYS A 253 9.09 -1.78 -2.88
C LYS A 253 7.80 -0.99 -2.67
N GLU A 254 7.01 -1.35 -1.66
CA GLU A 254 5.80 -0.58 -1.35
C GLU A 254 6.11 0.83 -0.81
N PRO A 255 5.30 1.85 -1.15
CA PRO A 255 5.43 3.20 -0.61
C PRO A 255 5.03 3.25 0.87
N VAL A 256 5.92 3.77 1.69
CA VAL A 256 5.79 3.89 3.15
C VAL A 256 6.33 5.25 3.61
N GLY A 257 6.00 5.65 4.83
CA GLY A 257 6.56 6.88 5.38
C GLY A 257 7.96 6.70 5.95
N VAL A 258 8.74 7.78 5.93
CA VAL A 258 10.07 7.86 6.59
C VAL A 258 10.03 7.46 8.06
N ASP A 259 8.90 7.66 8.73
CA ASP A 259 8.64 7.36 10.14
C ASP A 259 8.26 5.88 10.41
N GLU A 260 8.24 5.05 9.38
CA GLU A 260 7.97 3.61 9.48
C GLU A 260 9.15 2.74 9.07
N VAL A 261 10.24 3.34 8.60
CA VAL A 261 11.39 2.60 8.07
C VAL A 261 12.58 2.70 9.01
N ALA A 262 13.34 1.61 9.09
CA ALA A 262 14.70 1.63 9.62
C ALA A 262 15.67 1.08 8.58
N GLN A 263 16.96 1.41 8.74
CA GLN A 263 18.01 0.84 7.90
C GLN A 263 18.40 -0.55 8.39
N CYS A 264 18.45 -1.51 7.47
CA CYS A 264 18.95 -2.84 7.79
C CYS A 264 20.45 -2.77 8.13
N ALA A 265 20.83 -3.20 9.33
CA ALA A 265 22.24 -3.19 9.77
C ALA A 265 23.17 -4.12 8.96
N SER A 266 22.62 -4.98 8.10
CA SER A 266 23.42 -5.87 7.22
C SER A 266 23.59 -5.36 5.79
N CYS A 267 22.66 -4.56 5.25
CA CYS A 267 22.74 -4.09 3.86
C CYS A 267 22.42 -2.60 3.65
N GLY A 268 22.10 -1.85 4.70
CA GLY A 268 21.78 -0.42 4.64
C GLY A 268 20.42 -0.07 4.03
N LYS A 269 19.73 -1.04 3.42
CA LYS A 269 18.42 -0.83 2.77
C LYS A 269 17.35 -0.37 3.76
N SER A 270 16.42 0.46 3.29
CA SER A 270 15.29 0.95 4.10
C SER A 270 14.18 -0.09 4.15
N VAL A 271 13.79 -0.51 5.34
CA VAL A 271 12.81 -1.59 5.55
C VAL A 271 11.74 -1.11 6.50
N CYS A 272 10.47 -1.30 6.14
CA CYS A 272 9.36 -0.90 7.00
C CYS A 272 9.23 -1.81 8.23
N THR A 273 8.54 -1.32 9.26
CA THR A 273 8.28 -2.09 10.50
C THR A 273 7.60 -3.44 10.28
N ALA A 274 6.87 -3.63 9.18
CA ALA A 274 6.25 -4.90 8.82
C ALA A 274 7.24 -5.92 8.21
N HIS A 275 8.26 -5.44 7.49
CA HIS A 275 9.23 -6.28 6.77
C HIS A 275 10.60 -6.39 7.46
N GLN A 276 10.78 -5.65 8.55
CA GLN A 276 11.96 -5.77 9.40
C GLN A 276 11.69 -6.69 10.59
N ALA A 277 12.76 -7.27 11.12
CA ALA A 277 12.76 -7.82 12.46
C ALA A 277 14.10 -7.51 13.13
N VAL A 278 14.18 -7.70 14.44
CA VAL A 278 15.37 -7.41 15.24
C VAL A 278 16.17 -8.67 15.51
N CYS A 279 17.50 -8.57 15.47
CA CYS A 279 18.36 -9.64 15.92
C CYS A 279 18.36 -9.70 17.45
N ALA A 280 18.14 -10.89 18.00
CA ALA A 280 18.03 -11.10 19.44
C ALA A 280 19.34 -10.92 20.23
N VAL A 281 20.48 -10.71 19.55
CA VAL A 281 21.81 -10.60 20.19
C VAL A 281 22.27 -9.13 20.26
N ASP A 282 22.12 -8.36 19.18
CA ASP A 282 22.55 -6.94 19.13
C ASP A 282 21.38 -5.94 19.12
N GLY A 283 20.13 -6.42 19.05
CA GLY A 283 18.93 -5.58 19.00
C GLY A 283 18.77 -4.76 17.72
N GLN A 284 19.62 -4.98 16.71
CA GLN A 284 19.60 -4.19 15.48
C GLN A 284 18.50 -4.67 14.52
N ALA A 285 17.95 -3.74 13.73
CA ALA A 285 16.94 -4.04 12.72
C ALA A 285 17.58 -4.64 11.46
N HIS A 286 16.97 -5.70 10.94
CA HIS A 286 17.39 -6.36 9.71
C HIS A 286 16.19 -6.70 8.83
N CYS A 287 16.38 -6.76 7.51
CA CYS A 287 15.39 -7.36 6.63
C CYS A 287 15.31 -8.88 6.84
N ALA A 288 14.14 -9.45 6.56
CA ALA A 288 13.88 -10.88 6.74
C ALA A 288 14.94 -11.82 6.10
N PRO A 289 15.51 -11.54 4.90
CA PRO A 289 16.55 -12.39 4.32
C PRO A 289 17.83 -12.50 5.16
N HIS A 290 18.18 -11.47 5.94
CA HIS A 290 19.38 -11.45 6.77
C HIS A 290 19.18 -12.10 8.14
N LEU A 291 17.95 -12.48 8.48
CA LEU A 291 17.61 -13.17 9.71
C LEU A 291 17.31 -14.65 9.46
N ARG A 292 17.68 -15.47 10.44
CA ARG A 292 17.29 -16.88 10.52
C ARG A 292 16.86 -17.18 11.95
N ARG A 293 15.88 -18.08 12.10
CA ARG A 293 15.53 -18.62 13.41
C ARG A 293 16.56 -19.66 13.82
N THR A 294 17.02 -19.58 15.06
CA THR A 294 17.79 -20.65 15.70
C THR A 294 16.91 -21.88 15.92
N ASP A 295 17.44 -23.08 15.75
CA ASP A 295 16.62 -24.30 15.81
C ASP A 295 16.08 -24.58 17.21
N LYS A 296 16.84 -24.22 18.26
CA LYS A 296 16.46 -24.52 19.64
C LYS A 296 15.61 -23.45 20.31
N SER A 297 16.08 -22.19 20.34
CA SER A 297 15.37 -21.10 21.01
C SER A 297 14.38 -20.35 20.10
N GLN A 298 14.33 -20.69 18.80
CA GLN A 298 13.47 -20.06 17.80
C GLN A 298 13.62 -18.54 17.65
N ARG A 299 14.69 -17.95 18.22
CA ARG A 299 14.96 -16.52 18.13
C ARG A 299 15.60 -16.15 16.79
N LEU A 300 15.35 -14.93 16.33
CA LEU A 300 15.92 -14.42 15.09
C LEU A 300 17.33 -13.89 15.31
N VAL A 301 18.29 -14.38 14.51
CA VAL A 301 19.69 -13.93 14.55
C VAL A 301 20.21 -13.56 13.18
N CYS A 302 20.98 -12.47 13.14
CA CYS A 302 21.66 -12.03 11.93
C CYS A 302 22.82 -12.96 11.60
N ALA A 303 23.32 -12.92 10.36
CA ALA A 303 24.40 -13.80 9.90
C ALA A 303 25.64 -13.81 10.81
N ARG A 304 26.01 -12.64 11.37
CA ARG A 304 27.15 -12.48 12.27
C ARG A 304 26.97 -13.17 13.62
N HIS A 305 25.73 -13.29 14.09
CA HIS A 305 25.41 -13.86 15.40
C HIS A 305 24.91 -15.31 15.32
N ARG A 306 25.15 -15.97 14.18
CA ARG A 306 24.93 -17.41 14.01
C ARG A 306 26.15 -18.18 14.47
N ALA A 307 25.93 -19.28 15.18
CA ALA A 307 26.93 -20.25 15.55
C ALA A 307 26.39 -21.68 15.31
N GLY A 308 27.30 -22.65 15.17
CA GLY A 308 26.95 -24.07 15.01
C GLY A 308 27.44 -24.90 16.19
N CYS A 309 26.78 -26.03 16.43
CA CYS A 309 27.26 -27.04 17.37
C CYS A 309 28.06 -28.10 16.61
N ALA A 310 29.27 -28.43 17.10
CA ALA A 310 30.09 -29.47 16.50
C ALA A 310 29.51 -30.89 16.60
N HIS A 311 28.51 -31.10 17.44
CA HIS A 311 27.83 -32.40 17.64
C HIS A 311 26.47 -32.47 16.92
N GLU A 312 25.97 -31.36 16.40
CA GLU A 312 24.74 -31.28 15.59
C GLU A 312 25.06 -30.49 14.31
N PRO A 313 25.80 -31.10 13.36
CA PRO A 313 26.12 -30.45 12.10
C PRO A 313 24.83 -30.08 11.35
N GLY A 314 24.72 -28.81 10.96
CA GLY A 314 23.54 -28.25 10.30
C GLY A 314 22.60 -27.49 11.23
N ALA A 315 22.69 -27.70 12.55
CA ALA A 315 21.88 -26.94 13.50
C ALA A 315 22.41 -25.51 13.70
N LEU A 316 21.51 -24.54 13.66
CA LEU A 316 21.77 -23.12 13.81
C LEU A 316 21.43 -22.67 15.22
N PHE A 317 22.43 -22.14 15.91
CA PHE A 317 22.32 -21.53 17.22
C PHE A 317 22.68 -20.05 17.15
N ALA A 318 22.31 -19.31 18.18
CA ALA A 318 22.89 -18.00 18.39
C ALA A 318 24.28 -18.13 19.02
N VAL A 319 25.13 -17.12 18.82
CA VAL A 319 26.51 -17.13 19.31
C VAL A 319 26.64 -17.32 20.83
N ASP A 320 25.68 -16.80 21.59
CA ASP A 320 25.61 -16.89 23.06
C ASP A 320 24.98 -18.21 23.56
N GLU A 321 24.42 -19.04 22.68
CA GLU A 321 23.95 -20.41 23.00
C GLU A 321 25.04 -21.48 22.87
N VAL A 322 26.15 -21.13 22.23
CA VAL A 322 27.25 -22.04 21.96
C VAL A 322 28.45 -21.61 22.76
N GLY A 323 28.95 -22.51 23.62
CA GLY A 323 30.22 -22.28 24.31
C GLY A 323 31.32 -23.16 23.77
N THR A 324 32.53 -22.63 23.79
CA THR A 324 33.74 -23.34 23.37
C THR A 324 34.14 -24.38 24.41
N CYS A 325 34.36 -25.63 23.98
CA CYS A 325 34.92 -26.66 24.84
C CYS A 325 36.41 -26.36 25.11
N PRO A 326 36.88 -26.29 26.38
CA PRO A 326 38.28 -26.00 26.67
C PRO A 326 39.25 -27.09 26.20
N ILE A 327 38.76 -28.31 25.97
CA ILE A 327 39.57 -29.47 25.58
C ILE A 327 39.77 -29.51 24.07
N CYS A 328 38.68 -29.62 23.29
CA CYS A 328 38.75 -29.71 21.83
C CYS A 328 38.61 -28.37 21.09
N ALA A 329 38.38 -27.24 21.77
CA ALA A 329 38.12 -25.91 21.22
C ALA A 329 36.92 -25.80 20.25
N ARG A 330 36.10 -26.84 20.12
CA ARG A 330 34.89 -26.82 19.31
C ARG A 330 33.72 -26.20 20.08
N GLY A 331 32.84 -25.50 19.36
CA GLY A 331 31.60 -24.97 19.92
C GLY A 331 30.58 -26.08 20.18
N ALA A 332 30.01 -26.10 21.37
CA ALA A 332 28.93 -27.02 21.73
C ALA A 332 27.75 -26.27 22.34
N CYS A 333 26.53 -26.67 21.96
CA CYS A 333 25.30 -26.12 22.51
C CYS A 333 25.07 -26.61 23.94
N GLU A 334 24.10 -26.03 24.64
CA GLU A 334 23.80 -26.34 26.05
C GLU A 334 23.52 -27.84 26.31
N SER A 335 22.84 -28.55 25.40
CA SER A 335 22.55 -29.99 25.53
C SER A 335 23.79 -30.86 25.36
N HIS A 336 24.77 -30.39 24.59
CA HIS A 336 26.03 -31.09 24.34
C HIS A 336 27.16 -30.63 25.25
N ARG A 337 26.84 -29.84 26.30
CA ARG A 337 27.81 -29.39 27.30
C ARG A 337 27.37 -29.74 28.70
N ALA A 338 28.27 -30.36 29.44
CA ALA A 338 28.07 -30.70 30.85
C ALA A 338 29.24 -30.23 31.69
N ALA A 339 28.95 -29.90 32.95
CA ALA A 339 29.99 -29.54 33.91
C ALA A 339 30.71 -30.80 34.38
N CYS A 340 32.04 -30.78 34.37
CA CYS A 340 32.85 -31.80 35.01
C CYS A 340 32.64 -31.72 36.53
N GLU A 341 32.24 -32.81 37.19
CA GLU A 341 32.05 -32.81 38.64
C GLU A 341 33.36 -32.53 39.39
N HIS A 342 34.50 -32.90 38.80
CA HIS A 342 35.82 -32.70 39.40
C HIS A 342 36.37 -31.26 39.32
N CYS A 343 36.39 -30.63 38.14
CA CYS A 343 36.95 -29.27 37.96
C CYS A 343 35.91 -28.16 37.75
N GLY A 344 34.62 -28.50 37.69
CA GLY A 344 33.52 -27.55 37.49
C GLY A 344 33.39 -26.99 36.07
N ARG A 345 34.41 -27.13 35.21
CA ARG A 345 34.40 -26.60 33.84
C ARG A 345 33.37 -27.30 32.96
N ARG A 346 32.71 -26.52 32.10
CA ARG A 346 31.74 -27.01 31.11
C ARG A 346 32.45 -27.45 29.83
N VAL A 347 32.53 -28.76 29.64
CA VAL A 347 33.14 -29.43 28.48
C VAL A 347 32.06 -30.04 27.60
N CYS A 348 32.38 -30.42 26.36
CA CYS A 348 31.43 -31.17 25.57
C CYS A 348 31.22 -32.57 26.16
N THR A 349 30.04 -33.15 25.94
CA THR A 349 29.70 -34.50 26.45
C THR A 349 30.62 -35.59 25.89
N ALA A 350 31.17 -35.39 24.69
CA ALA A 350 32.18 -36.30 24.12
C ALA A 350 33.52 -36.29 24.89
N ASP A 351 33.89 -35.17 25.50
CA ASP A 351 35.11 -35.03 26.32
C ASP A 351 34.83 -35.26 27.83
N LEU A 352 33.65 -35.79 28.18
CA LEU A 352 33.22 -36.09 29.55
C LEU A 352 32.95 -37.58 29.74
N SER A 353 33.66 -38.22 30.67
CA SER A 353 33.39 -39.61 31.05
C SER A 353 32.05 -39.72 31.77
N VAL A 354 31.17 -40.60 31.27
CA VAL A 354 29.83 -40.82 31.82
C VAL A 354 29.90 -41.46 33.22
N GLU A 355 30.77 -42.46 33.41
CA GLU A 355 30.90 -43.20 34.66
C GLU A 355 31.51 -42.37 35.78
N SER A 356 32.63 -41.68 35.49
CA SER A 356 33.37 -40.93 36.50
C SER A 356 32.89 -39.49 36.68
N ARG A 357 32.04 -39.00 35.74
CA ARG A 357 31.62 -37.59 35.64
C ARG A 357 32.81 -36.61 35.57
N ARG A 358 33.97 -37.09 35.10
CA ARG A 358 35.20 -36.30 34.95
C ARG A 358 35.46 -35.99 33.48
N CYS A 359 35.98 -34.80 33.21
CA CYS A 359 36.44 -34.45 31.87
C CYS A 359 37.74 -35.20 31.53
N ALA A 360 38.03 -35.34 30.23
CA ALA A 360 39.22 -36.03 29.73
C ALA A 360 40.53 -35.49 30.37
N THR A 361 40.63 -34.18 30.60
CA THR A 361 41.77 -33.58 31.30
C THR A 361 41.90 -34.06 32.74
N CYS A 362 40.79 -34.12 33.49
CA CYS A 362 40.81 -34.59 34.88
C CYS A 362 41.07 -36.10 34.98
N ALA A 363 40.67 -36.87 33.97
CA ALA A 363 41.01 -38.30 33.89
C ALA A 363 42.52 -38.53 33.70
N GLN A 364 43.22 -37.58 33.09
CA GLN A 364 44.67 -37.65 32.83
C GLN A 364 45.54 -36.98 33.92
N LEU A 365 44.97 -36.61 35.07
CA LEU A 365 45.74 -36.03 36.19
C LEU A 365 46.85 -37.00 36.64
N ALA A 366 48.10 -36.59 36.49
CA ALA A 366 49.27 -37.38 36.88
C ALA A 366 50.00 -36.71 38.04
N ALA A 367 50.64 -37.50 38.91
CA ALA A 367 51.47 -36.96 39.99
C ALA A 367 52.67 -36.22 39.41
N VAL A 368 52.95 -35.03 39.95
CA VAL A 368 54.08 -34.19 39.52
C VAL A 368 54.89 -33.77 40.73
N SER A 369 56.22 -33.93 40.63
CA SER A 369 57.18 -33.58 41.67
C SER A 369 57.70 -32.14 41.55
N ASP A 370 57.67 -31.55 40.35
CA ASP A 370 58.17 -30.20 40.07
C ASP A 370 57.15 -29.39 39.25
N LEU A 371 56.60 -28.35 39.86
CA LEU A 371 55.57 -27.47 39.29
C LEU A 371 56.14 -26.05 39.16
N PRO A 372 55.84 -25.33 38.07
CA PRO A 372 56.27 -23.94 37.94
C PRO A 372 55.82 -23.09 39.14
N GLN A 373 56.74 -22.32 39.73
CA GLN A 373 56.49 -21.55 40.95
C GLN A 373 55.27 -20.63 40.86
N ALA A 374 55.01 -20.06 39.68
CA ALA A 374 53.86 -19.22 39.40
C ALA A 374 52.52 -19.98 39.54
N VAL A 375 52.47 -21.23 39.08
CA VAL A 375 51.28 -22.10 39.19
C VAL A 375 51.02 -22.48 40.65
N VAL A 376 52.09 -22.79 41.40
CA VAL A 376 52.02 -23.10 42.83
C VAL A 376 51.48 -21.89 43.59
N ALA A 377 52.05 -20.71 43.37
CA ALA A 377 51.61 -19.47 44.02
C ALA A 377 50.12 -19.18 43.73
N ALA A 378 49.71 -19.29 42.47
CA ALA A 378 48.32 -19.08 42.05
C ALA A 378 47.36 -20.06 42.74
N ALA A 379 47.69 -21.35 42.78
CA ALA A 379 46.85 -22.37 43.39
C ALA A 379 46.74 -22.24 44.92
N LEU A 380 47.84 -21.87 45.60
CA LEU A 380 47.84 -21.63 47.04
C LEU A 380 47.02 -20.40 47.42
N ALA A 381 47.15 -19.31 46.65
CA ALA A 381 46.35 -18.11 46.82
C ALA A 381 44.85 -18.42 46.63
N ALA A 382 44.50 -19.15 45.58
CA ALA A 382 43.11 -19.52 45.26
C ALA A 382 42.44 -20.40 46.33
N THR A 383 43.22 -21.23 47.01
CA THR A 383 42.70 -22.15 48.02
C THR A 383 42.74 -21.59 49.43
N GLY A 384 43.36 -20.43 49.64
CA GLY A 384 43.59 -19.82 50.96
C GLY A 384 44.51 -20.67 51.84
N SER A 385 45.37 -21.48 51.22
CA SER A 385 46.10 -22.55 51.90
C SER A 385 47.61 -22.28 51.87
N GLY A 386 48.25 -22.20 53.03
CA GLY A 386 49.70 -21.99 53.13
C GLY A 386 50.55 -23.13 52.54
N PRO A 387 51.80 -22.88 52.12
CA PRO A 387 52.69 -23.89 51.56
C PRO A 387 53.02 -24.96 52.61
N LYS A 388 52.86 -26.24 52.24
CA LYS A 388 53.25 -27.40 53.06
C LYS A 388 54.11 -28.35 52.22
N PRO A 389 55.28 -28.79 52.70
CA PRO A 389 56.23 -29.60 51.93
C PRO A 389 55.73 -31.03 51.62
N SER A 390 54.73 -31.53 52.34
CA SER A 390 54.17 -32.88 52.16
C SER A 390 52.97 -32.94 51.19
N ARG A 391 52.64 -31.85 50.48
CA ARG A 391 51.46 -31.83 49.60
C ARG A 391 51.71 -32.64 48.34
N ARG A 392 50.79 -33.56 48.06
CA ARG A 392 50.73 -34.26 46.79
C ARG A 392 50.06 -33.36 45.76
N TRP A 393 50.71 -33.23 44.61
CA TRP A 393 50.22 -32.45 43.50
C TRP A 393 49.98 -33.35 42.30
N ARG A 394 48.89 -33.10 41.59
CA ARG A 394 48.61 -33.70 40.29
C ARG A 394 48.30 -32.62 39.28
N MET A 395 48.77 -32.81 38.06
CA MET A 395 48.58 -31.83 37.00
C MET A 395 48.18 -32.52 35.70
N ALA A 396 47.33 -31.85 34.94
CA ALA A 396 47.00 -32.18 33.57
C ALA A 396 46.85 -30.88 32.78
N ARG A 397 47.00 -30.95 31.47
CA ARG A 397 46.86 -29.80 30.58
C ARG A 397 45.93 -30.15 29.44
N ASP A 398 45.15 -29.19 29.02
CA ASP A 398 44.41 -29.27 27.77
C ASP A 398 44.84 -28.13 26.85
N ARG A 399 44.04 -27.89 25.81
CA ARG A 399 44.33 -26.89 24.78
C ARG A 399 44.30 -25.48 25.32
N SER A 400 43.46 -25.18 26.31
CA SER A 400 43.21 -23.81 26.79
C SER A 400 43.63 -23.58 28.24
N HIS A 401 43.70 -24.62 29.06
CA HIS A 401 43.98 -24.49 30.49
C HIS A 401 44.98 -25.55 30.99
N LEU A 402 45.52 -25.26 32.16
CA LEU A 402 46.25 -26.13 33.05
C LEU A 402 45.36 -26.43 34.27
N VAL A 403 45.19 -27.71 34.59
CA VAL A 403 44.35 -28.18 35.70
C VAL A 403 45.27 -28.80 36.75
N VAL A 404 45.17 -28.28 37.97
CA VAL A 404 45.99 -28.70 39.10
C VAL A 404 45.10 -29.21 40.21
N GLU A 405 45.37 -30.41 40.68
CA GLU A 405 44.78 -30.96 41.90
C GLU A 405 45.82 -30.91 43.02
N LEU A 406 45.46 -30.30 44.14
CA LEU A 406 46.28 -30.26 45.35
C LEU A 406 45.55 -30.90 46.52
N ASP A 407 46.31 -31.66 47.32
CA ASP A 407 45.86 -32.19 48.59
C ASP A 407 45.92 -31.10 49.67
N LEU A 408 44.76 -30.79 50.27
CA LEU A 408 44.64 -29.82 51.36
C LEU A 408 44.84 -30.48 52.74
N GLY A 409 44.91 -31.81 52.81
CA GLY A 409 44.91 -32.60 54.03
C GLY A 409 43.50 -32.95 54.50
N TRP A 410 43.39 -33.84 55.50
CA TRP A 410 42.10 -34.24 56.10
C TRP A 410 41.12 -34.82 55.06
N ARG A 411 41.66 -35.53 54.06
CA ARG A 411 40.96 -36.08 52.89
C ARG A 411 40.27 -35.02 52.00
N GLN A 412 40.62 -33.74 52.09
CA GLN A 412 40.11 -32.71 51.19
C GLN A 412 41.07 -32.47 50.03
N THR A 413 40.55 -32.37 48.81
CA THR A 413 41.32 -31.96 47.64
C THR A 413 40.73 -30.70 47.04
N ALA A 414 41.58 -29.89 46.40
CA ALA A 414 41.12 -28.76 45.60
C ALA A 414 41.61 -28.93 44.17
N VAL A 415 40.72 -28.64 43.21
CA VAL A 415 41.02 -28.62 41.79
C VAL A 415 40.97 -27.17 41.34
N VAL A 416 42.10 -26.68 40.86
CA VAL A 416 42.31 -25.32 40.38
C VAL A 416 42.52 -25.37 38.87
N THR A 417 41.81 -24.52 38.14
CA THR A 417 41.96 -24.40 36.69
C THR A 417 42.54 -23.03 36.34
N LEU A 418 43.61 -23.02 35.56
CA LEU A 418 44.36 -21.82 35.15
C LEU A 418 44.36 -21.76 33.63
N ARG A 419 44.04 -20.61 33.03
CA ARG A 419 44.23 -20.43 31.59
C ARG A 419 45.70 -20.49 31.22
N ARG A 420 46.01 -21.02 30.04
CA ARG A 420 47.40 -21.02 29.55
C ARG A 420 47.90 -19.57 29.39
N GLY A 421 49.01 -19.26 30.04
CA GLY A 421 49.62 -17.93 30.03
C GLY A 421 49.14 -17.01 31.15
N ASP A 422 48.09 -17.40 31.87
CA ASP A 422 47.57 -16.65 33.02
C ASP A 422 48.08 -17.25 34.33
N ASN A 423 48.32 -16.37 35.30
CA ASN A 423 48.66 -16.74 36.69
C ASN A 423 47.47 -16.56 37.65
N VAL A 424 46.28 -16.29 37.11
CA VAL A 424 45.04 -16.12 37.88
C VAL A 424 44.15 -17.34 37.67
N PRO A 425 43.60 -17.95 38.74
CA PRO A 425 42.69 -19.08 38.62
C PRO A 425 41.36 -18.68 37.99
N ASP A 426 40.94 -19.41 36.96
CA ASP A 426 39.60 -19.30 36.33
C ASP A 426 38.52 -20.01 37.17
N GLY A 427 38.91 -20.96 38.03
CA GLY A 427 37.99 -21.75 38.82
C GLY A 427 38.67 -22.57 39.89
N VAL A 428 37.99 -22.72 41.03
CA VAL A 428 38.42 -23.56 42.16
C VAL A 428 37.25 -24.41 42.62
N VAL A 429 37.43 -25.73 42.63
CA VAL A 429 36.46 -26.68 43.18
C VAL A 429 37.11 -27.44 44.32
N LYS A 430 36.51 -27.39 45.51
CA LYS A 430 36.96 -28.15 46.68
C LYS A 430 36.11 -29.41 46.84
N HIS A 431 36.77 -30.54 47.00
CA HIS A 431 36.16 -31.85 47.25
C HIS A 431 36.43 -32.27 48.69
N SER A 432 35.37 -32.65 49.38
CA SER A 432 35.43 -33.22 50.72
C SER A 432 34.61 -34.51 50.74
N PRO A 433 35.12 -35.62 51.31
CA PRO A 433 34.38 -36.88 51.39
C PRO A 433 33.18 -36.80 52.34
N LEU A 434 33.12 -35.79 53.21
CA LEU A 434 31.98 -35.50 54.09
C LEU A 434 30.95 -34.62 53.38
N ARG A 435 30.32 -35.10 52.29
CA ARG A 435 29.04 -34.52 51.83
C ARG A 435 27.90 -35.20 52.59
N LEU A 436 27.54 -34.67 53.76
CA LEU A 436 26.19 -34.87 54.30
C LEU A 436 25.21 -34.40 53.23
N LYS A 437 24.32 -35.30 52.79
CA LYS A 437 23.17 -34.98 51.95
C LYS A 437 22.43 -33.80 52.58
N ARG A 438 22.49 -32.61 51.98
CA ARG A 438 21.51 -31.55 52.25
C ARG A 438 20.15 -32.11 51.83
N ARG A 439 19.34 -32.50 52.82
CA ARG A 439 17.92 -32.81 52.63
C ARG A 439 17.24 -31.57 52.04
N LYS A 440 16.41 -31.81 51.02
CA LYS A 440 15.45 -30.83 50.49
C LYS A 440 14.48 -30.40 51.59
#